data_AF-A0A239SQE1-F1
#
_entry.id   AF-A0A239SQE1-F1
#
_cell.length_a   1.000
_cell.length_b   1.000
_cell.length_c   1.000
_cell.angle_alpha   90.00
_cell.angle_beta   90.00
_cell.angle_gamma   90.00
#
_symmetry.space_group_name_H-M   'P 1'
#
loop_
_entity.id
_entity.type
_entity.pdbx_description
1 polymer ?
#
loop_
_entity_poly.entity_id
_entity_poly.type
_entity_poly.pdbx_seq_one_letter_code
_entity_poly.pdbx_strand_id
1 'polypeptide(L)'
;MSNDFLSKFSGKNYDDLLEKDKAHSEAPPLPKKEGLAKAGHAPLHPTKQDSPPVKMEQNVHEELLAEGSFPDVAEKDHDLYQKETSYTSTHRQSRPTRAARRYETDDEYEVDPTYKDRQQKKRRYVITGSILALLAVIFLIYKVTHIKLPDFVGQTISEARAWGVKNNIDFQMEQAFSTKQDINQIVSQDKKANKQIRKGSTVKLVVSKGADPEETLKLPNFSNLSASDAEKWIKENKAENLTLKKEFNETVAANRFIRLDITSPGVTEKDYKRGDKANLYYSRGKEKLEKNIEVPDFANKPKSEVETWAKRNEVKVTYTEQASESIAAGNVISQSVTTGEKVAKKDQMEVFVSVGKGVSVPDFATLSPEAAGTVPGLTVTVQYRFDPNIRYGILLSQSIEAGKQLAEKENKNILVIYSQGAPYLKDIRGKNASELAKYFFEEYQSRGAEITYETYWVDSSQPRGTVVEQSEFETIVPMTYHVYIGISNGVWAGAATINPPVDSVTPEGGSASLAGVTD
;
A
#
# COMPACT_ATOMS: atom_id res chain seq x y z
N MET A 1 -27.14 36.68 -14.78
CA MET A 1 -27.05 35.25 -15.15
C MET A 1 -25.99 34.59 -14.29
N SER A 2 -26.40 33.81 -13.29
CA SER A 2 -25.56 32.84 -12.55
C SER A 2 -26.42 32.11 -11.50
N ASN A 3 -25.97 30.95 -11.03
CA ASN A 3 -26.52 30.16 -9.92
C ASN A 3 -27.82 29.35 -10.15
N ASP A 4 -27.91 28.57 -11.24
CA ASP A 4 -28.84 27.43 -11.35
C ASP A 4 -28.08 26.09 -11.51
N PHE A 5 -27.17 25.81 -10.57
CA PHE A 5 -26.34 24.59 -10.59
C PHE A 5 -26.30 23.83 -9.24
N LEU A 6 -26.99 24.34 -8.22
CA LEU A 6 -27.07 23.75 -6.87
C LEU A 6 -28.48 23.25 -6.50
N SER A 7 -29.46 23.47 -7.39
CA SER A 7 -30.87 23.06 -7.23
C SER A 7 -31.10 21.55 -7.38
N LYS A 8 -30.17 20.81 -8.01
CA LYS A 8 -30.35 19.40 -8.43
C LYS A 8 -29.77 18.34 -7.48
N PHE A 9 -29.18 18.73 -6.36
CA PHE A 9 -28.57 17.81 -5.38
C PHE A 9 -29.16 17.94 -3.96
N SER A 10 -30.49 18.01 -3.86
CA SER A 10 -31.21 17.76 -2.59
C SER A 10 -31.60 16.28 -2.47
N GLY A 11 -31.36 15.67 -1.31
CA GLY A 11 -31.45 14.22 -1.08
C GLY A 11 -32.85 13.61 -1.04
N LYS A 12 -33.61 13.72 -2.13
CA LYS A 12 -34.87 12.98 -2.36
C LYS A 12 -34.87 12.09 -3.60
N ASN A 13 -33.82 12.16 -4.42
CA ASN A 13 -33.70 11.40 -5.67
C ASN A 13 -32.65 10.26 -5.57
N TYR A 14 -32.26 9.83 -4.37
CA TYR A 14 -31.27 8.77 -4.18
C TYR A 14 -31.93 7.40 -3.94
N ASP A 15 -33.03 7.36 -3.19
CA ASP A 15 -33.74 6.12 -2.88
C ASP A 15 -34.50 5.54 -4.09
N ASP A 16 -35.09 6.39 -4.93
CA ASP A 16 -35.82 6.01 -6.16
C ASP A 16 -34.92 5.35 -7.24
N LEU A 17 -33.60 5.45 -7.07
CA LEU A 17 -32.59 4.74 -7.89
C LEU A 17 -32.20 3.39 -7.28
N LEU A 18 -32.28 3.23 -5.95
CA LEU A 18 -31.95 1.99 -5.24
C LEU A 18 -33.04 0.92 -5.33
N GLU A 19 -34.30 1.31 -5.58
CA GLU A 19 -35.38 0.34 -5.83
C GLU A 19 -35.37 -0.20 -7.27
N LYS A 20 -34.93 0.59 -8.26
CA LYS A 20 -34.91 0.15 -9.68
C LYS A 20 -33.88 -0.95 -9.96
N ASP A 21 -32.68 -0.87 -9.36
CA ASP A 21 -31.66 -1.92 -9.54
C ASP A 21 -32.07 -3.29 -8.96
N LYS A 22 -32.99 -3.32 -7.98
CA LYS A 22 -33.52 -4.58 -7.42
C LYS A 22 -34.58 -5.26 -8.31
N ALA A 23 -35.09 -4.59 -9.34
CA ALA A 23 -36.14 -5.12 -10.22
C ALA A 23 -35.60 -5.91 -11.44
N HIS A 24 -34.28 -6.06 -11.58
CA HIS A 24 -33.64 -6.71 -12.75
C HIS A 24 -32.70 -7.87 -12.38
N SER A 25 -32.94 -8.56 -11.25
CA SER A 25 -32.16 -9.73 -10.82
C SER A 25 -32.98 -11.01 -10.60
N GLU A 26 -33.93 -11.32 -11.48
CA GLU A 26 -34.51 -12.67 -11.59
C GLU A 26 -34.38 -13.22 -13.01
N ALA A 27 -33.80 -14.41 -13.13
CA ALA A 27 -33.70 -15.19 -14.36
C ALA A 27 -34.06 -16.66 -14.06
N PRO A 28 -34.87 -17.33 -14.91
CA PRO A 28 -35.39 -18.67 -14.61
C PRO A 28 -34.33 -19.78 -14.75
N PRO A 29 -34.51 -20.92 -14.06
CA PRO A 29 -33.52 -22.00 -14.02
C PRO A 29 -33.50 -22.88 -15.29
N LEU A 30 -32.30 -23.39 -15.63
CA LEU A 30 -32.09 -24.37 -16.71
C LEU A 30 -31.77 -25.79 -16.16
N PRO A 31 -32.10 -26.87 -16.89
CA PRO A 31 -32.02 -28.24 -16.40
C PRO A 31 -30.63 -28.90 -16.53
N LYS A 32 -30.48 -30.06 -15.88
CA LYS A 32 -29.25 -30.88 -15.78
C LYS A 32 -29.04 -31.76 -17.03
N LYS A 33 -27.78 -31.99 -17.45
CA LYS A 33 -27.10 -33.31 -17.44
C LYS A 33 -25.70 -33.34 -18.12
N GLU A 34 -24.85 -34.23 -17.57
CA GLU A 34 -23.83 -35.12 -18.18
C GLU A 34 -23.08 -34.76 -19.49
N GLY A 35 -21.74 -34.93 -19.47
CA GLY A 35 -20.88 -35.00 -20.66
C GLY A 35 -19.38 -35.14 -20.30
N LEU A 36 -18.57 -35.85 -21.11
CA LEU A 36 -17.17 -36.19 -20.76
C LEU A 36 -16.18 -36.02 -21.94
N ALA A 37 -14.93 -35.63 -21.60
CA ALA A 37 -13.65 -35.90 -22.28
C ALA A 37 -13.23 -35.19 -23.62
N LYS A 38 -12.10 -34.45 -23.52
CA LYS A 38 -10.89 -34.40 -24.39
C LYS A 38 -10.99 -34.43 -25.95
N ALA A 39 -10.38 -33.43 -26.62
CA ALA A 39 -9.12 -33.55 -27.43
C ALA A 39 -8.97 -32.54 -28.61
N GLY A 40 -7.72 -32.21 -28.99
CA GLY A 40 -7.31 -31.47 -30.22
C GLY A 40 -7.51 -29.93 -30.19
N HIS A 41 -6.65 -29.00 -30.64
CA HIS A 41 -5.56 -28.85 -31.64
C HIS A 41 -5.91 -28.09 -32.95
N ALA A 42 -5.02 -27.14 -33.29
CA ALA A 42 -4.83 -26.40 -34.56
C ALA A 42 -5.71 -25.16 -34.89
N PRO A 43 -5.21 -24.18 -35.69
CA PRO A 43 -5.74 -22.80 -35.79
C PRO A 43 -6.08 -22.33 -37.23
N LEU A 44 -6.40 -21.03 -37.43
CA LEU A 44 -6.59 -20.39 -38.75
C LEU A 44 -5.93 -18.99 -38.88
N HIS A 45 -5.59 -18.63 -40.12
CA HIS A 45 -4.97 -17.36 -40.59
C HIS A 45 -6.01 -16.35 -41.13
N PRO A 46 -5.64 -15.06 -41.35
CA PRO A 46 -5.21 -14.56 -42.68
C PRO A 46 -3.81 -13.87 -42.65
N THR A 47 -2.83 -14.10 -43.55
CA THR A 47 -2.57 -13.65 -44.96
C THR A 47 -1.91 -12.26 -45.15
N LYS A 48 -1.16 -12.09 -46.25
CA LYS A 48 -0.26 -10.93 -46.58
C LYS A 48 -0.52 -10.36 -47.99
N GLN A 49 0.25 -9.30 -48.33
CA GLN A 49 0.68 -8.80 -49.67
C GLN A 49 -0.27 -7.81 -50.40
N ASP A 50 0.22 -6.83 -51.19
CA ASP A 50 1.62 -6.46 -51.57
C ASP A 50 1.86 -4.95 -51.86
N SER A 51 3.06 -4.60 -52.35
CA SER A 51 3.57 -3.24 -52.72
C SER A 51 3.94 -3.17 -54.23
N PRO A 52 4.51 -2.06 -54.80
CA PRO A 52 4.60 -0.63 -54.38
C PRO A 52 3.87 0.29 -55.44
N PRO A 53 4.46 1.10 -56.37
CA PRO A 53 5.57 2.09 -56.34
C PRO A 53 5.36 3.48 -57.06
N VAL A 54 6.29 4.43 -56.82
CA VAL A 54 6.84 5.48 -57.75
C VAL A 54 6.09 6.81 -58.08
N LYS A 55 6.84 7.93 -57.87
CA LYS A 55 6.85 9.30 -58.52
C LYS A 55 5.94 10.49 -58.09
N MET A 56 6.63 11.55 -57.62
CA MET A 56 6.70 12.96 -58.14
C MET A 56 5.49 13.91 -58.22
N GLU A 57 5.74 15.17 -57.80
CA GLU A 57 5.07 16.45 -58.18
C GLU A 57 3.61 16.67 -57.66
N GLN A 58 3.07 17.89 -57.46
CA GLN A 58 3.61 19.28 -57.41
C GLN A 58 2.71 20.19 -56.51
N ASN A 59 2.79 21.52 -56.64
CA ASN A 59 2.07 22.58 -55.90
C ASN A 59 0.51 22.48 -55.97
N VAL A 60 -0.26 23.32 -55.25
CA VAL A 60 -0.75 24.65 -55.71
C VAL A 60 -1.23 25.50 -54.50
N HIS A 61 -0.71 26.73 -54.38
CA HIS A 61 -1.35 28.08 -54.18
C HIS A 61 -2.62 28.28 -53.29
N GLU A 62 -3.09 29.48 -52.93
CA GLU A 62 -2.90 30.84 -53.50
C GLU A 62 -3.08 32.01 -52.50
N GLU A 63 -3.29 33.24 -53.02
CA GLU A 63 -3.42 34.58 -52.40
C GLU A 63 -2.10 35.26 -51.93
N LEU A 64 -1.80 36.53 -52.28
CA LEU A 64 -2.50 37.50 -53.17
C LEU A 64 -1.53 38.53 -53.82
N LEU A 65 -2.07 39.30 -54.77
CA LEU A 65 -1.48 40.30 -55.69
C LEU A 65 -1.57 41.76 -55.12
N ALA A 66 -0.99 42.86 -55.65
CA ALA A 66 0.14 43.17 -56.57
C ALA A 66 0.38 44.73 -56.58
N GLU A 67 1.16 45.27 -57.55
CA GLU A 67 1.49 46.71 -57.82
C GLU A 67 2.41 47.39 -56.76
N GLY A 68 3.32 48.35 -57.03
CA GLY A 68 3.88 49.03 -58.22
C GLY A 68 4.96 50.06 -57.74
N SER A 69 5.78 50.79 -58.52
CA SER A 69 6.06 50.88 -59.98
C SER A 69 7.48 51.49 -60.25
N PHE A 70 7.64 52.50 -61.13
CA PHE A 70 8.90 53.20 -61.58
C PHE A 70 8.56 54.65 -62.06
N PRO A 71 9.44 55.54 -62.61
CA PRO A 71 10.91 55.54 -62.85
C PRO A 71 11.64 56.91 -62.49
N ASP A 72 12.76 57.19 -63.19
CA ASP A 72 13.40 58.51 -63.54
C ASP A 72 14.43 59.17 -62.58
N VAL A 73 15.72 59.36 -62.98
CA VAL A 73 16.39 60.37 -63.89
C VAL A 73 16.85 61.62 -63.10
N ALA A 74 18.02 62.27 -63.28
CA ALA A 74 19.04 62.31 -64.36
C ALA A 74 20.49 62.17 -63.77
N GLU A 75 21.56 61.81 -64.49
CA GLU A 75 22.29 62.53 -65.58
C GLU A 75 22.84 63.92 -65.13
N LYS A 76 24.11 64.33 -65.30
CA LYS A 76 25.30 63.89 -66.10
C LYS A 76 26.62 64.14 -65.28
N ASP A 77 27.89 64.31 -65.69
CA ASP A 77 28.77 64.39 -66.90
C ASP A 77 30.25 64.26 -66.39
N HIS A 78 31.42 64.39 -67.06
CA HIS A 78 32.10 64.17 -68.36
C HIS A 78 33.63 64.29 -68.00
N ASP A 79 34.69 63.83 -68.69
CA ASP A 79 34.85 63.10 -69.95
C ASP A 79 36.15 62.22 -69.94
N LEU A 80 36.41 61.55 -71.07
CA LEU A 80 37.50 60.65 -71.46
C LEU A 80 38.81 61.36 -71.89
N TYR A 81 39.95 60.65 -71.93
CA TYR A 81 40.45 60.01 -73.18
C TYR A 81 41.75 59.18 -73.02
N GLN A 82 41.98 58.32 -74.02
CA GLN A 82 43.03 57.29 -74.09
C GLN A 82 44.35 57.80 -74.70
N LYS A 83 45.47 57.08 -74.48
CA LYS A 83 46.11 56.35 -75.59
C LYS A 83 47.05 55.21 -75.16
N GLU A 84 47.12 54.20 -76.03
CA GLU A 84 48.08 53.10 -75.98
C GLU A 84 49.43 53.51 -76.59
N THR A 85 50.52 52.80 -76.26
CA THR A 85 51.30 51.96 -77.21
C THR A 85 52.48 51.26 -76.50
N SER A 86 53.24 50.45 -77.23
CA SER A 86 54.09 49.38 -76.72
C SER A 86 55.55 49.43 -77.26
N TYR A 87 56.36 48.45 -76.82
CA TYR A 87 57.62 47.96 -77.43
C TYR A 87 58.99 48.62 -77.10
N THR A 88 59.81 47.83 -76.38
CA THR A 88 61.10 47.28 -76.87
C THR A 88 62.45 48.05 -76.77
N SER A 89 63.37 47.42 -76.02
CA SER A 89 64.86 47.32 -76.14
C SER A 89 65.83 48.55 -76.22
N THR A 90 66.75 48.58 -75.25
CA THR A 90 68.23 48.74 -75.38
C THR A 90 68.91 49.98 -76.00
N HIS A 91 69.88 50.56 -75.26
CA HIS A 91 71.34 50.65 -75.57
C HIS A 91 72.04 52.03 -75.37
N ARG A 92 73.19 51.99 -74.66
CA ARG A 92 74.42 52.83 -74.66
C ARG A 92 74.45 54.37 -74.95
N GLN A 93 75.24 55.04 -74.08
CA GLN A 93 76.25 56.10 -74.35
C GLN A 93 75.74 57.48 -74.87
N SER A 94 76.45 58.61 -74.74
CA SER A 94 77.81 58.90 -74.22
C SER A 94 77.93 60.30 -73.56
N ARG A 95 79.12 60.64 -73.02
CA ARG A 95 79.54 61.99 -72.54
C ARG A 95 79.40 63.10 -73.60
N PRO A 96 79.48 64.37 -73.16
CA PRO A 96 80.70 65.15 -73.48
C PRO A 96 81.38 65.83 -72.26
N THR A 97 82.52 66.49 -72.50
CA THR A 97 83.45 67.05 -71.50
C THR A 97 83.74 68.54 -71.71
N ARG A 98 84.07 69.28 -70.63
CA ARG A 98 85.18 70.27 -70.65
C ARG A 98 85.72 70.56 -69.23
N ALA A 99 86.81 71.33 -69.14
CA ALA A 99 87.85 71.21 -68.10
C ALA A 99 88.22 72.52 -67.37
N ALA A 100 89.24 72.41 -66.49
CA ALA A 100 89.95 73.46 -65.72
C ALA A 100 89.30 73.88 -64.39
N ARG A 101 90.04 74.25 -63.32
CA ARG A 101 91.51 74.50 -63.16
C ARG A 101 92.11 73.73 -61.96
N ARG A 102 93.45 73.70 -61.87
CA ARG A 102 94.22 73.34 -60.65
C ARG A 102 93.97 74.36 -59.52
N TYR A 103 94.05 73.90 -58.28
CA TYR A 103 95.10 74.37 -57.37
C TYR A 103 95.72 73.14 -56.66
N GLU A 104 96.90 73.32 -56.09
CA GLU A 104 97.84 72.25 -55.74
C GLU A 104 98.40 72.58 -54.35
N THR A 105 98.33 71.62 -53.41
CA THR A 105 98.80 71.79 -52.03
C THR A 105 99.19 70.41 -51.51
N ASP A 106 100.48 70.19 -51.32
CA ASP A 106 101.01 68.95 -50.77
C ASP A 106 100.87 68.95 -49.24
N ASP A 107 100.00 68.10 -48.72
CA ASP A 107 100.08 67.61 -47.35
C ASP A 107 100.79 66.24 -47.37
N GLU A 108 101.96 66.15 -46.76
CA GLU A 108 102.82 64.96 -46.75
C GLU A 108 102.33 63.92 -45.73
N TYR A 109 101.59 62.90 -46.19
CA TYR A 109 101.05 61.83 -45.33
C TYR A 109 101.94 60.58 -45.30
N GLU A 110 102.69 60.42 -44.20
CA GLU A 110 103.53 59.26 -43.92
C GLU A 110 102.70 57.96 -43.77
N VAL A 111 103.01 56.93 -44.57
CA VAL A 111 102.16 55.73 -44.70
C VAL A 111 102.52 54.66 -43.65
N ASP A 112 101.88 54.73 -42.48
CA ASP A 112 101.99 53.73 -41.39
C ASP A 112 101.71 52.29 -41.91
N PRO A 113 102.72 51.38 -41.95
CA PRO A 113 102.54 50.02 -42.45
C PRO A 113 101.61 49.18 -41.56
N THR A 114 101.34 49.58 -40.32
CA THR A 114 100.45 48.86 -39.39
C THR A 114 98.97 49.19 -39.59
N TYR A 115 98.62 50.19 -40.42
CA TYR A 115 97.24 50.63 -40.64
C TYR A 115 96.33 49.51 -41.18
N LYS A 116 96.81 48.76 -42.18
CA LYS A 116 96.02 47.70 -42.86
C LYS A 116 95.57 46.58 -41.91
N ASP A 117 96.41 46.22 -40.95
CA ASP A 117 96.13 45.14 -40.00
C ASP A 117 95.15 45.58 -38.90
N ARG A 118 95.26 46.85 -38.44
CA ARG A 118 94.26 47.50 -37.59
C ARG A 118 92.91 47.62 -38.31
N GLN A 119 92.90 47.91 -39.61
CA GLN A 119 91.70 48.00 -40.43
C GLN A 119 91.00 46.64 -40.60
N GLN A 120 91.76 45.56 -40.81
CA GLN A 120 91.19 44.20 -40.80
C GLN A 120 90.58 43.83 -39.44
N LYS A 121 91.27 44.12 -38.34
CA LYS A 121 90.76 43.87 -36.98
C LYS A 121 89.47 44.65 -36.70
N LYS A 122 89.43 45.96 -37.01
CA LYS A 122 88.19 46.77 -36.95
C LYS A 122 87.06 46.16 -37.80
N ARG A 123 87.34 45.72 -39.03
CA ARG A 123 86.33 45.11 -39.92
C ARG A 123 85.82 43.77 -39.36
N ARG A 124 86.67 42.95 -38.75
CA ARG A 124 86.27 41.72 -38.04
C ARG A 124 85.38 42.04 -36.82
N TYR A 125 85.71 43.05 -36.02
CA TYR A 125 84.86 43.48 -34.89
C TYR A 125 83.49 44.02 -35.33
N VAL A 126 83.41 44.77 -36.43
CA VAL A 126 82.13 45.22 -37.00
C VAL A 126 81.29 44.03 -37.48
N ILE A 127 81.92 43.00 -38.06
CA ILE A 127 81.24 41.78 -38.51
C ILE A 127 80.78 40.90 -37.33
N THR A 128 81.60 40.69 -36.29
CA THR A 128 81.15 39.94 -35.11
C THR A 128 80.13 40.72 -34.28
N GLY A 129 80.26 42.05 -34.20
CA GLY A 129 79.27 42.93 -33.58
C GLY A 129 77.92 42.90 -34.32
N SER A 130 77.91 42.94 -35.65
CA SER A 130 76.66 42.83 -36.41
C SER A 130 76.04 41.43 -36.32
N ILE A 131 76.84 40.37 -36.34
CA ILE A 131 76.35 38.99 -36.10
C ILE A 131 75.74 38.86 -34.69
N LEU A 132 76.39 39.41 -33.65
CA LEU A 132 75.85 39.41 -32.28
C LEU A 132 74.54 40.22 -32.18
N ALA A 133 74.46 41.38 -32.81
CA ALA A 133 73.23 42.18 -32.87
C ALA A 133 72.10 41.43 -33.60
N LEU A 134 72.40 40.77 -34.72
CA LEU A 134 71.44 39.99 -35.51
C LEU A 134 70.96 38.76 -34.73
N LEU A 135 71.85 38.06 -34.02
CA LEU A 135 71.49 36.99 -33.08
C LEU A 135 70.63 37.49 -31.91
N ALA A 136 70.92 38.68 -31.35
CA ALA A 136 70.11 39.28 -30.30
C ALA A 136 68.70 39.67 -30.79
N VAL A 137 68.59 40.19 -32.03
CA VAL A 137 67.30 40.45 -32.70
C VAL A 137 66.53 39.15 -32.95
N ILE A 138 67.18 38.09 -33.45
CA ILE A 138 66.57 36.76 -33.61
C ILE A 138 66.10 36.20 -32.26
N PHE A 139 66.88 36.37 -31.19
CA PHE A 139 66.49 35.95 -29.84
C PHE A 139 65.31 36.73 -29.29
N LEU A 140 65.24 38.05 -29.51
CA LEU A 140 64.08 38.88 -29.18
C LEU A 140 62.83 38.44 -29.95
N ILE A 141 62.95 38.23 -31.26
CA ILE A 141 61.86 37.70 -32.10
C ILE A 141 61.40 36.33 -31.57
N TYR A 142 62.33 35.43 -31.22
CA TYR A 142 62.01 34.14 -30.61
C TYR A 142 61.24 34.30 -29.30
N LYS A 143 61.66 35.20 -28.40
CA LYS A 143 61.00 35.49 -27.12
C LYS A 143 59.62 36.15 -27.26
N VAL A 144 59.41 36.96 -28.30
CA VAL A 144 58.10 37.59 -28.58
C VAL A 144 57.14 36.60 -29.24
N THR A 145 57.64 35.70 -30.10
CA THR A 145 56.83 34.74 -30.86
C THR A 145 56.53 33.42 -30.13
N HIS A 146 57.30 33.06 -29.10
CA HIS A 146 57.09 31.82 -28.34
C HIS A 146 56.62 32.07 -26.91
N ILE A 147 55.86 31.13 -26.35
CA ILE A 147 55.41 31.12 -24.95
C ILE A 147 55.53 29.72 -24.36
N LYS A 148 55.81 29.63 -23.05
CA LYS A 148 55.71 28.37 -22.30
C LYS A 148 54.24 27.96 -22.17
N LEU A 149 53.90 26.78 -22.66
CA LEU A 149 52.62 26.14 -22.39
C LEU A 149 52.55 25.68 -20.92
N PRO A 150 51.49 26.00 -20.14
CA PRO A 150 51.25 25.43 -18.83
C PRO A 150 51.08 23.90 -18.83
N ASP A 151 50.92 23.33 -17.63
CA ASP A 151 50.23 22.06 -17.49
C ASP A 151 48.74 22.35 -17.24
N PHE A 152 47.87 21.89 -18.14
CA PHE A 152 46.43 22.01 -18.04
C PHE A 152 45.76 20.71 -17.56
N VAL A 153 46.49 19.61 -17.38
CA VAL A 153 45.90 18.35 -16.92
C VAL A 153 45.27 18.55 -15.53
N GLY A 154 43.98 18.22 -15.40
CA GLY A 154 43.16 18.49 -14.21
C GLY A 154 42.60 19.91 -14.08
N GLN A 155 43.05 20.89 -14.89
CA GLN A 155 42.40 22.20 -14.96
C GLN A 155 41.09 22.14 -15.76
N THR A 156 40.22 23.14 -15.57
CA THR A 156 38.97 23.24 -16.32
C THR A 156 39.20 23.69 -17.76
N ILE A 157 38.31 23.25 -18.65
CA ILE A 157 38.25 23.73 -20.04
C ILE A 157 38.15 25.27 -20.15
N SER A 158 37.55 25.92 -19.15
CA SER A 158 37.38 27.39 -19.09
C SER A 158 38.69 28.12 -18.82
N GLU A 159 39.49 27.63 -17.87
CA GLU A 159 40.81 28.20 -17.56
C GLU A 159 41.77 28.06 -18.74
N ALA A 160 41.79 26.88 -19.37
CA ALA A 160 42.58 26.65 -20.58
C ALA A 160 42.17 27.58 -21.73
N ARG A 161 40.87 27.73 -22.03
CA ARG A 161 40.36 28.67 -23.04
C ARG A 161 40.74 30.12 -22.73
N ALA A 162 40.58 30.57 -21.48
CA ALA A 162 40.94 31.91 -21.06
C ALA A 162 42.45 32.18 -21.24
N TRP A 163 43.30 31.20 -20.91
CA TRP A 163 44.74 31.28 -21.18
C TRP A 163 45.04 31.30 -22.69
N GLY A 164 44.33 30.50 -23.49
CA GLY A 164 44.51 30.44 -24.95
C GLY A 164 44.24 31.79 -25.61
N VAL A 165 43.07 32.38 -25.35
CA VAL A 165 42.69 33.72 -25.83
C VAL A 165 43.71 34.77 -25.38
N LYS A 166 44.09 34.79 -24.09
CA LYS A 166 45.05 35.75 -23.53
C LYS A 166 46.44 35.69 -24.19
N ASN A 167 46.85 34.54 -24.70
CA ASN A 167 48.20 34.31 -25.22
C ASN A 167 48.24 34.07 -26.74
N ASN A 168 47.10 34.20 -27.43
CA ASN A 168 46.92 33.87 -28.84
C ASN A 168 47.38 32.44 -29.16
N ILE A 169 46.78 31.45 -28.49
CA ILE A 169 46.94 30.02 -28.73
C ILE A 169 45.55 29.41 -28.97
N ASP A 170 45.42 28.65 -30.05
CA ASP A 170 44.20 27.93 -30.40
C ASP A 170 44.17 26.54 -29.73
N PHE A 171 42.99 26.08 -29.36
CA PHE A 171 42.79 24.82 -28.65
C PHE A 171 41.73 23.95 -29.33
N GLN A 172 42.21 22.93 -30.05
CA GLN A 172 41.37 21.84 -30.55
C GLN A 172 40.98 20.93 -29.38
N MET A 173 39.68 20.97 -29.03
CA MET A 173 39.10 20.20 -27.94
C MET A 173 38.56 18.87 -28.47
N GLU A 174 39.23 17.77 -28.13
CA GLU A 174 38.71 16.41 -28.26
C GLU A 174 38.05 16.00 -26.93
N GLN A 175 37.17 14.98 -26.95
CA GLN A 175 36.43 14.56 -25.75
C GLN A 175 36.55 13.05 -25.52
N ALA A 176 36.89 12.63 -24.31
CA ALA A 176 37.00 11.23 -23.92
C ALA A 176 36.40 10.99 -22.52
N PHE A 177 36.02 9.74 -22.23
CA PHE A 177 35.63 9.34 -20.87
C PHE A 177 36.88 9.20 -19.97
N SER A 178 36.73 9.54 -18.70
CA SER A 178 37.79 9.42 -17.68
C SER A 178 37.17 9.24 -16.29
N THR A 179 37.60 8.21 -15.58
CA THR A 179 37.29 8.00 -14.15
C THR A 179 38.16 8.84 -13.21
N LYS A 180 39.25 9.43 -13.73
CA LYS A 180 40.28 10.14 -12.93
C LYS A 180 40.13 11.65 -12.89
N GLN A 181 39.47 12.24 -13.87
CA GLN A 181 39.28 13.69 -14.00
C GLN A 181 37.78 13.95 -14.13
N ASP A 182 37.26 14.89 -13.36
CA ASP A 182 35.84 15.21 -13.35
C ASP A 182 35.39 15.86 -14.67
N ILE A 183 34.08 15.90 -14.91
CA ILE A 183 33.52 16.40 -16.15
C ILE A 183 33.97 17.85 -16.43
N ASN A 184 34.36 18.13 -17.68
CA ASN A 184 34.96 19.39 -18.15
C ASN A 184 36.39 19.70 -17.65
N GLN A 185 37.05 18.82 -16.90
CA GLN A 185 38.50 18.90 -16.68
C GLN A 185 39.28 18.27 -17.85
N ILE A 186 40.54 18.68 -18.03
CA ILE A 186 41.40 18.20 -19.11
C ILE A 186 42.13 16.91 -18.68
N VAL A 187 41.99 15.87 -19.51
CA VAL A 187 42.58 14.53 -19.33
C VAL A 187 44.02 14.48 -19.83
N SER A 188 44.30 15.11 -20.96
CA SER A 188 45.64 15.15 -21.57
C SER A 188 45.81 16.33 -22.53
N GLN A 189 47.07 16.66 -22.80
CA GLN A 189 47.48 17.68 -23.77
C GLN A 189 48.58 17.13 -24.69
N ASP A 190 48.51 17.40 -26.00
CA ASP A 190 49.40 16.78 -26.98
C ASP A 190 50.83 17.35 -26.94
N LYS A 191 50.98 18.62 -26.54
CA LYS A 191 52.28 19.24 -26.25
C LYS A 191 52.57 19.14 -24.76
N LYS A 192 53.71 18.52 -24.40
CA LYS A 192 54.20 18.46 -23.00
C LYS A 192 54.22 19.85 -22.34
N ALA A 193 53.82 19.90 -21.07
CA ALA A 193 53.86 21.10 -20.24
C ALA A 193 55.27 21.73 -20.19
N ASN A 194 55.32 23.03 -19.92
CA ASN A 194 56.49 23.91 -19.93
C ASN A 194 57.25 24.04 -21.28
N LYS A 195 56.82 23.35 -22.35
CA LYS A 195 57.40 23.48 -23.69
C LYS A 195 57.14 24.88 -24.26
N GLN A 196 58.13 25.45 -24.94
CA GLN A 196 57.96 26.65 -25.77
C GLN A 196 57.17 26.31 -27.03
N ILE A 197 56.02 26.95 -27.21
CA ILE A 197 55.15 26.85 -28.41
C ILE A 197 55.02 28.23 -29.06
N ARG A 198 54.71 28.29 -30.36
CA ARG A 198 54.52 29.56 -31.08
C ARG A 198 53.13 30.12 -30.80
N LYS A 199 53.03 31.44 -30.66
CA LYS A 199 51.75 32.16 -30.77
C LYS A 199 51.14 31.92 -32.15
N GLY A 200 49.82 31.76 -32.22
CA GLY A 200 49.10 31.34 -33.41
C GLY A 200 49.26 29.84 -33.74
N SER A 201 49.76 29.01 -32.82
CA SER A 201 49.75 27.55 -32.99
C SER A 201 48.57 26.90 -32.26
N THR A 202 48.07 25.80 -32.85
CA THR A 202 47.02 24.96 -32.26
C THR A 202 47.62 23.87 -31.36
N VAL A 203 47.04 23.71 -30.18
CA VAL A 203 47.32 22.63 -29.23
C VAL A 203 46.08 21.74 -29.12
N LYS A 204 46.25 20.42 -29.06
CA LYS A 204 45.15 19.49 -28.82
C LYS A 204 45.02 19.20 -27.33
N LEU A 205 43.80 19.34 -26.81
CA LEU A 205 43.42 19.02 -25.43
C LEU A 205 42.29 17.99 -25.45
N VAL A 206 42.43 16.93 -24.66
CA VAL A 206 41.36 15.96 -24.45
C VAL A 206 40.62 16.31 -23.17
N VAL A 207 39.31 16.54 -23.27
CA VAL A 207 38.44 16.95 -22.15
C VAL A 207 37.63 15.76 -21.65
N SER A 208 37.49 15.66 -20.34
CA SER A 208 36.72 14.61 -19.67
C SER A 208 35.22 14.79 -19.87
N LYS A 209 34.57 13.74 -20.37
CA LYS A 209 33.11 13.56 -20.32
C LYS A 209 32.61 13.06 -18.94
N GLY A 210 33.50 12.91 -17.97
CA GLY A 210 33.27 12.08 -16.78
C GLY A 210 33.51 10.60 -17.07
N ALA A 211 33.13 9.74 -16.13
CA ALA A 211 33.27 8.30 -16.27
C ALA A 211 32.23 7.71 -17.24
N ASP A 212 32.55 6.61 -17.92
CA ASP A 212 31.74 6.05 -19.01
C ASP A 212 30.41 5.47 -18.50
N PRO A 213 29.23 5.99 -18.91
CA PRO A 213 27.93 5.51 -18.42
C PRO A 213 27.60 4.09 -18.89
N GLU A 214 28.19 3.60 -19.98
CA GLU A 214 27.93 2.25 -20.51
C GLU A 214 28.81 1.16 -19.87
N GLU A 215 29.79 1.56 -19.04
CA GLU A 215 30.67 0.65 -18.32
C GLU A 215 29.90 -0.16 -17.27
N THR A 216 30.00 -1.49 -17.33
CA THR A 216 29.35 -2.42 -16.41
C THR A 216 30.07 -2.47 -15.06
N LEU A 217 29.36 -2.17 -13.98
CA LEU A 217 29.90 -2.10 -12.62
C LEU A 217 29.55 -3.37 -11.85
N LYS A 218 30.57 -4.07 -11.35
CA LYS A 218 30.38 -5.25 -10.49
C LYS A 218 29.92 -4.80 -9.11
N LEU A 219 28.61 -4.87 -8.89
CA LEU A 219 27.99 -4.54 -7.60
C LEU A 219 28.53 -5.47 -6.49
N PRO A 220 28.99 -4.93 -5.35
CA PRO A 220 29.35 -5.73 -4.18
C PRO A 220 28.09 -6.25 -3.49
N ASN A 221 28.22 -7.28 -2.65
CA ASN A 221 27.12 -7.71 -1.79
C ASN A 221 26.88 -6.66 -0.68
N PHE A 222 25.98 -5.71 -0.94
CA PHE A 222 25.60 -4.63 -0.02
C PHE A 222 25.08 -5.12 1.34
N SER A 223 24.61 -6.37 1.43
CA SER A 223 24.25 -7.03 2.69
C SER A 223 25.43 -7.11 3.67
N ASN A 224 26.67 -7.19 3.17
CA ASN A 224 27.88 -7.26 3.98
C ASN A 224 28.49 -5.88 4.30
N LEU A 225 27.96 -4.80 3.72
CA LEU A 225 28.45 -3.43 3.90
C LEU A 225 27.59 -2.65 4.92
N SER A 226 28.18 -1.61 5.53
CA SER A 226 27.40 -0.57 6.19
C SER A 226 26.92 0.47 5.16
N ALA A 227 25.95 1.29 5.54
CA ALA A 227 25.51 2.42 4.71
C ALA A 227 26.68 3.37 4.33
N SER A 228 27.68 3.55 5.22
CA SER A 228 28.84 4.41 4.93
C SER A 228 29.82 3.74 3.96
N ASP A 229 29.97 2.42 4.00
CA ASP A 229 30.88 1.70 3.10
C ASP A 229 30.28 1.55 1.69
N ALA A 230 28.95 1.42 1.60
CA ALA A 230 28.24 1.54 0.33
C ALA A 230 28.37 2.96 -0.27
N GLU A 231 28.28 4.01 0.55
CA GLU A 231 28.48 5.41 0.13
C GLU A 231 29.92 5.68 -0.36
N LYS A 232 30.94 5.12 0.33
CA LYS A 232 32.33 5.11 -0.17
C LYS A 232 32.44 4.39 -1.51
N TRP A 233 31.90 3.18 -1.62
CA TRP A 233 31.94 2.40 -2.84
C TRP A 233 31.29 3.13 -4.03
N ILE A 234 30.13 3.78 -3.83
CA ILE A 234 29.47 4.63 -4.83
C ILE A 234 30.40 5.74 -5.32
N LYS A 235 31.07 6.43 -4.39
CA LYS A 235 31.97 7.55 -4.69
C LYS A 235 33.25 7.12 -5.40
N GLU A 236 33.88 6.05 -4.92
CA GLU A 236 35.09 5.44 -5.49
C GLU A 236 34.84 4.90 -6.91
N ASN A 237 33.69 4.25 -7.11
CA ASN A 237 33.29 3.69 -8.40
C ASN A 237 32.52 4.69 -9.26
N LYS A 238 32.44 5.98 -8.90
CA LYS A 238 31.74 7.05 -9.65
C LYS A 238 30.35 6.61 -10.15
N ALA A 239 29.57 5.99 -9.26
CA ALA A 239 28.30 5.33 -9.54
C ALA A 239 27.09 6.19 -9.13
N GLU A 240 27.08 7.45 -9.54
CA GLU A 240 26.21 8.52 -8.99
C GLU A 240 24.69 8.28 -9.20
N ASN A 241 24.31 7.38 -10.12
CA ASN A 241 22.92 6.94 -10.31
C ASN A 241 22.42 5.93 -9.25
N LEU A 242 23.30 5.40 -8.39
CA LEU A 242 22.98 4.49 -7.29
C LEU A 242 22.66 5.30 -6.01
N THR A 243 21.39 5.64 -5.81
CA THR A 243 20.96 6.54 -4.72
C THR A 243 20.81 5.79 -3.39
N LEU A 244 21.48 6.25 -2.32
CA LEU A 244 21.30 5.69 -0.98
C LEU A 244 20.10 6.33 -0.26
N LYS A 245 19.15 5.51 0.16
CA LYS A 245 17.95 5.88 0.94
C LYS A 245 17.98 5.21 2.32
N LYS A 246 17.35 5.84 3.31
CA LYS A 246 17.29 5.34 4.70
C LYS A 246 15.84 5.31 5.20
N GLU A 247 15.31 4.11 5.43
CA GLU A 247 13.92 3.85 5.85
C GLU A 247 13.87 3.15 7.23
N PHE A 248 12.77 3.28 7.97
CA PHE A 248 12.59 2.55 9.23
C PHE A 248 12.19 1.09 8.96
N ASN A 249 12.69 0.17 9.78
CA ASN A 249 12.36 -1.26 9.65
C ASN A 249 12.43 -1.93 11.03
N GLU A 250 11.39 -2.68 11.39
CA GLU A 250 11.29 -3.26 12.73
C GLU A 250 12.18 -4.49 12.96
N THR A 251 12.52 -5.20 11.89
CA THR A 251 13.27 -6.46 11.92
C THR A 251 14.76 -6.23 11.63
N VAL A 252 15.08 -5.32 10.71
CA VAL A 252 16.45 -5.03 10.27
C VAL A 252 17.09 -3.96 11.17
N ALA A 253 18.19 -4.31 11.84
CA ALA A 253 18.94 -3.38 12.70
C ALA A 253 19.48 -2.15 11.94
N ALA A 254 19.68 -1.04 12.66
CA ALA A 254 20.11 0.23 12.07
C ALA A 254 21.45 0.12 11.31
N ASN A 255 21.60 0.90 10.24
CA ASN A 255 22.72 0.92 9.28
C ASN A 255 22.98 -0.40 8.53
N ARG A 256 22.07 -1.39 8.60
CA ARG A 256 22.11 -2.62 7.78
C ARG A 256 21.27 -2.47 6.52
N PHE A 257 21.67 -3.16 5.46
CA PHE A 257 20.97 -3.20 4.17
C PHE A 257 19.59 -3.86 4.30
N ILE A 258 18.61 -3.35 3.55
CA ILE A 258 17.26 -3.92 3.43
C ILE A 258 17.08 -4.52 2.02
N ARG A 259 17.30 -3.69 0.98
CA ARG A 259 17.10 -4.09 -0.44
C ARG A 259 17.84 -3.17 -1.41
N LEU A 260 18.14 -3.72 -2.58
CA LEU A 260 18.50 -3.00 -3.80
C LEU A 260 17.27 -2.98 -4.72
N ASP A 261 17.11 -1.89 -5.48
CA ASP A 261 15.90 -1.56 -6.24
C ASP A 261 16.34 -0.89 -7.55
N ILE A 262 16.57 -1.73 -8.57
CA ILE A 262 17.02 -1.28 -9.90
C ILE A 262 15.81 -0.73 -10.66
N THR A 263 15.85 0.57 -10.93
CA THR A 263 14.78 1.33 -11.59
C THR A 263 14.94 1.37 -13.11
N SER A 264 16.14 1.03 -13.63
CA SER A 264 16.33 0.76 -15.06
C SER A 264 15.57 -0.51 -15.49
N PRO A 265 14.62 -0.44 -16.44
CA PRO A 265 13.84 -1.61 -16.85
C PRO A 265 14.69 -2.64 -17.59
N GLY A 266 14.56 -3.92 -17.22
CA GLY A 266 15.26 -5.03 -17.86
C GLY A 266 16.72 -5.25 -17.42
N VAL A 267 17.24 -4.44 -16.50
CA VAL A 267 18.61 -4.55 -15.98
C VAL A 267 18.67 -5.44 -14.74
N THR A 268 19.69 -6.31 -14.65
CA THR A 268 19.95 -7.14 -13.46
C THR A 268 21.21 -6.68 -12.72
N GLU A 269 21.41 -7.15 -11.47
CA GLU A 269 22.63 -6.86 -10.69
C GLU A 269 23.94 -7.26 -11.39
N LYS A 270 23.90 -8.20 -12.35
CA LYS A 270 25.06 -8.69 -13.11
C LYS A 270 25.41 -7.80 -14.29
N ASP A 271 24.41 -7.14 -14.86
CA ASP A 271 24.48 -6.39 -16.11
C ASP A 271 24.44 -4.86 -15.89
N TYR A 272 24.32 -4.45 -14.63
CA TYR A 272 24.21 -3.06 -14.17
C TYR A 272 25.36 -2.18 -14.67
N LYS A 273 25.00 -1.10 -15.36
CA LYS A 273 25.94 -0.10 -15.87
C LYS A 273 26.01 1.13 -14.96
N ARG A 274 27.09 1.90 -15.08
CA ARG A 274 27.23 3.20 -14.40
C ARG A 274 26.05 4.15 -14.64
N GLY A 275 25.47 4.13 -15.84
CA GLY A 275 24.31 4.93 -16.24
C GLY A 275 22.98 4.47 -15.67
N ASP A 276 22.89 3.25 -15.12
CA ASP A 276 21.64 2.68 -14.65
C ASP A 276 21.18 3.28 -13.33
N LYS A 277 19.87 3.46 -13.20
CA LYS A 277 19.26 4.07 -12.00
C LYS A 277 18.88 2.98 -11.03
N ALA A 278 19.36 3.08 -9.79
CA ALA A 278 19.00 2.16 -8.74
C ALA A 278 19.00 2.83 -7.36
N ASN A 279 18.34 2.19 -6.40
CA ASN A 279 18.23 2.69 -5.03
C ASN A 279 18.70 1.62 -4.04
N LEU A 280 19.59 2.00 -3.11
CA LEU A 280 19.96 1.18 -1.96
C LEU A 280 19.18 1.63 -0.74
N TYR A 281 18.41 0.73 -0.12
CA TYR A 281 17.68 1.01 1.10
C TYR A 281 18.41 0.42 2.30
N TYR A 282 18.76 1.29 3.25
CA TYR A 282 19.37 0.92 4.53
C TYR A 282 18.43 1.25 5.69
N SER A 283 18.43 0.38 6.71
CA SER A 283 17.57 0.53 7.87
C SER A 283 18.03 1.65 8.80
N ARG A 284 17.07 2.42 9.32
CA ARG A 284 17.21 3.33 10.47
C ARG A 284 16.98 2.61 11.81
N GLY A 285 16.67 1.31 11.77
CA GLY A 285 16.19 0.51 12.89
C GLY A 285 14.68 0.67 13.11
N LYS A 286 14.21 0.14 14.26
CA LYS A 286 12.84 0.36 14.76
C LYS A 286 12.54 1.86 14.85
N GLU A 287 11.34 2.25 14.43
CA GLU A 287 10.84 3.61 14.57
C GLU A 287 10.66 3.94 16.07
N LYS A 288 11.57 4.74 16.63
CA LYS A 288 11.44 5.26 17.99
C LYS A 288 10.52 6.46 17.98
N LEU A 289 9.23 6.22 18.19
CA LEU A 289 8.23 7.26 18.38
C LEU A 289 8.42 7.89 19.76
N GLU A 290 8.35 9.22 19.84
CA GLU A 290 8.59 9.95 21.09
C GLU A 290 7.37 9.87 22.02
N LYS A 291 7.63 9.63 23.31
CA LYS A 291 6.59 9.63 24.36
C LYS A 291 6.20 11.07 24.72
N ASN A 292 5.33 11.67 23.90
CA ASN A 292 4.88 13.05 24.03
C ASN A 292 3.34 13.21 24.19
N ILE A 293 2.57 12.13 24.04
CA ILE A 293 1.12 12.12 24.24
C ILE A 293 0.85 11.86 25.72
N GLU A 294 0.26 12.84 26.41
CA GLU A 294 -0.12 12.73 27.82
C GLU A 294 -1.48 12.03 27.95
N VAL A 295 -1.57 11.02 28.84
CA VAL A 295 -2.79 10.23 29.05
C VAL A 295 -3.70 10.90 30.09
N PRO A 296 -4.95 11.26 29.74
CA PRO A 296 -5.92 11.81 30.68
C PRO A 296 -6.31 10.84 31.79
N ASP A 297 -7.05 11.36 32.77
CA ASP A 297 -7.86 10.53 33.65
C ASP A 297 -9.16 10.15 32.95
N PHE A 298 -9.33 8.86 32.67
CA PHE A 298 -10.56 8.29 32.16
C PHE A 298 -11.43 7.66 33.25
N ALA A 299 -11.05 7.68 34.54
CA ALA A 299 -11.86 7.08 35.60
C ALA A 299 -13.29 7.66 35.62
N ASN A 300 -14.29 6.76 35.58
CA ASN A 300 -15.71 7.08 35.45
C ASN A 300 -16.09 7.94 34.22
N LYS A 301 -15.23 8.03 33.19
CA LYS A 301 -15.56 8.65 31.88
C LYS A 301 -16.23 7.63 30.96
N PRO A 302 -17.10 8.06 30.02
CA PRO A 302 -17.68 7.17 29.03
C PRO A 302 -16.60 6.65 28.06
N LYS A 303 -16.71 5.38 27.65
CA LYS A 303 -15.79 4.72 26.70
C LYS A 303 -15.52 5.54 25.43
N SER A 304 -16.53 6.26 24.93
CA SER A 304 -16.43 7.12 23.74
C SER A 304 -15.47 8.32 23.89
N GLU A 305 -15.21 8.79 25.11
CA GLU A 305 -14.20 9.82 25.39
C GLU A 305 -12.79 9.25 25.16
N VAL A 306 -12.56 8.01 25.61
CA VAL A 306 -11.32 7.25 25.37
C VAL A 306 -11.12 6.97 23.87
N GLU A 307 -12.16 6.48 23.18
CA GLU A 307 -12.10 6.20 21.73
C GLU A 307 -11.78 7.46 20.92
N THR A 308 -12.34 8.61 21.31
CA THR A 308 -12.09 9.91 20.69
C THR A 308 -10.66 10.39 20.93
N TRP A 309 -10.14 10.27 22.15
CA TRP A 309 -8.76 10.63 22.49
C TRP A 309 -7.75 9.69 21.80
N ALA A 310 -7.99 8.38 21.82
CA ALA A 310 -7.12 7.38 21.22
C ALA A 310 -7.00 7.57 19.71
N LYS A 311 -8.14 7.77 19.02
CA LYS A 311 -8.19 8.07 17.59
C LYS A 311 -7.50 9.39 17.23
N ARG A 312 -7.58 10.41 18.09
CA ARG A 312 -6.90 11.71 17.90
C ARG A 312 -5.38 11.60 18.04
N ASN A 313 -4.89 10.75 18.93
CA ASN A 313 -3.47 10.61 19.25
C ASN A 313 -2.79 9.39 18.60
N GLU A 314 -3.52 8.61 17.78
CA GLU A 314 -3.04 7.37 17.15
C GLU A 314 -2.55 6.30 18.16
N VAL A 315 -3.15 6.27 19.36
CA VAL A 315 -2.87 5.28 20.42
C VAL A 315 -3.80 4.07 20.23
N LYS A 316 -3.27 2.86 20.45
CA LYS A 316 -4.07 1.63 20.38
C LYS A 316 -4.65 1.31 21.76
N VAL A 317 -5.97 1.17 21.84
CA VAL A 317 -6.66 0.82 23.08
C VAL A 317 -7.35 -0.53 22.94
N THR A 318 -7.03 -1.45 23.86
CA THR A 318 -7.81 -2.68 24.10
C THR A 318 -8.84 -2.39 25.18
N TYR A 319 -10.07 -2.87 25.00
CA TYR A 319 -11.14 -2.72 25.99
C TYR A 319 -11.51 -4.07 26.59
N THR A 320 -11.50 -4.15 27.91
CA THR A 320 -11.84 -5.36 28.67
C THR A 320 -13.04 -5.05 29.56
N GLU A 321 -14.11 -5.83 29.44
CA GLU A 321 -15.37 -5.60 30.16
C GLU A 321 -15.34 -6.26 31.55
N GLN A 322 -15.78 -5.53 32.58
CA GLN A 322 -15.81 -5.96 33.98
C GLN A 322 -17.06 -5.44 34.68
N ALA A 323 -17.61 -6.18 35.65
CA ALA A 323 -18.73 -5.71 36.46
C ALA A 323 -18.28 -4.67 37.50
N SER A 324 -19.14 -3.71 37.82
CA SER A 324 -18.89 -2.72 38.88
C SER A 324 -20.18 -2.25 39.52
N GLU A 325 -20.22 -2.21 40.86
CA GLU A 325 -21.38 -1.70 41.59
C GLU A 325 -21.46 -0.18 41.66
N SER A 326 -20.31 0.51 41.49
CA SER A 326 -20.15 1.95 41.67
C SER A 326 -20.00 2.71 40.36
N ILE A 327 -19.55 2.07 39.29
CA ILE A 327 -19.33 2.69 37.97
C ILE A 327 -20.47 2.27 37.02
N ALA A 328 -21.14 3.27 36.41
CA ALA A 328 -22.25 3.03 35.48
C ALA A 328 -21.82 2.27 34.22
N ALA A 329 -22.74 1.49 33.63
CA ALA A 329 -22.43 0.69 32.44
C ALA A 329 -22.00 1.58 31.25
N GLY A 330 -20.88 1.21 30.61
CA GLY A 330 -20.25 1.98 29.53
C GLY A 330 -19.23 3.03 30.00
N ASN A 331 -19.10 3.28 31.31
CA ASN A 331 -18.02 4.10 31.86
C ASN A 331 -16.79 3.24 32.19
N VAL A 332 -15.62 3.87 32.17
CA VAL A 332 -14.33 3.25 32.50
C VAL A 332 -14.18 3.08 34.02
N ILE A 333 -13.75 1.89 34.44
CA ILE A 333 -13.35 1.57 35.81
C ILE A 333 -11.90 2.01 36.04
N SER A 334 -11.00 1.62 35.13
CA SER A 334 -9.56 1.88 35.25
C SER A 334 -8.84 1.76 33.90
N GLN A 335 -7.58 2.20 33.87
CA GLN A 335 -6.72 2.25 32.69
C GLN A 335 -5.32 1.70 33.04
N SER A 336 -4.67 1.00 32.12
CA SER A 336 -3.37 0.35 32.37
C SER A 336 -2.19 1.33 32.38
N VAL A 337 -2.37 2.53 31.83
CA VAL A 337 -1.37 3.60 31.77
C VAL A 337 -1.82 4.74 32.67
N THR A 338 -0.93 5.25 33.50
CA THR A 338 -1.31 6.17 34.58
C THR A 338 -1.65 7.58 34.08
N THR A 339 -2.53 8.28 34.79
CA THR A 339 -2.91 9.67 34.49
C THR A 339 -1.67 10.58 34.50
N GLY A 340 -1.48 11.38 33.44
CA GLY A 340 -0.31 12.24 33.26
C GLY A 340 0.94 11.52 32.75
N GLU A 341 0.92 10.20 32.61
CA GLU A 341 1.98 9.44 31.96
C GLU A 341 2.03 9.74 30.45
N LYS A 342 3.21 9.56 29.85
CA LYS A 342 3.42 9.84 28.42
C LYS A 342 3.61 8.57 27.60
N VAL A 343 2.75 8.42 26.61
CA VAL A 343 2.80 7.37 25.58
C VAL A 343 3.28 7.95 24.25
N ALA A 344 3.76 7.07 23.39
CA ALA A 344 4.07 7.38 22.01
C ALA A 344 2.88 7.06 21.10
N LYS A 345 2.91 7.53 19.85
CA LYS A 345 1.97 7.05 18.82
C LYS A 345 2.12 5.54 18.66
N LYS A 346 1.03 4.84 18.33
CA LYS A 346 0.94 3.39 18.14
C LYS A 346 1.22 2.53 19.40
N ASP A 347 1.57 3.11 20.55
CA ASP A 347 1.65 2.39 21.84
C ASP A 347 0.29 1.73 22.17
N GLN A 348 0.33 0.68 22.99
CA GLN A 348 -0.84 -0.05 23.45
C GLN A 348 -1.16 0.28 24.91
N MET A 349 -2.43 0.49 25.21
CA MET A 349 -2.98 0.52 26.57
C MET A 349 -4.25 -0.32 26.67
N GLU A 350 -4.54 -0.84 27.86
CA GLU A 350 -5.78 -1.54 28.18
C GLU A 350 -6.67 -0.63 29.04
N VAL A 351 -7.98 -0.70 28.81
CA VAL A 351 -8.99 0.08 29.53
C VAL A 351 -10.12 -0.84 29.96
N PHE A 352 -10.37 -0.87 31.27
CA PHE A 352 -11.40 -1.69 31.88
C PHE A 352 -12.71 -0.93 31.90
N VAL A 353 -13.74 -1.46 31.27
CA VAL A 353 -15.04 -0.79 31.08
C VAL A 353 -16.10 -1.50 31.91
N SER A 354 -16.88 -0.72 32.67
CA SER A 354 -17.99 -1.23 33.46
C SER A 354 -19.12 -1.75 32.55
N VAL A 355 -19.62 -2.94 32.87
CA VAL A 355 -20.90 -3.46 32.36
C VAL A 355 -22.05 -3.26 33.37
N GLY A 356 -21.86 -2.35 34.32
CA GLY A 356 -22.79 -2.05 35.40
C GLY A 356 -22.79 -3.10 36.50
N LYS A 357 -23.88 -3.11 37.28
CA LYS A 357 -24.15 -4.12 38.31
C LYS A 357 -24.42 -5.47 37.65
N GLY A 358 -23.37 -6.27 37.53
CA GLY A 358 -23.47 -7.64 37.01
C GLY A 358 -24.37 -8.50 37.89
N VAL A 359 -25.20 -9.34 37.27
CA VAL A 359 -26.09 -10.28 38.00
C VAL A 359 -25.37 -11.62 38.09
N SER A 360 -25.07 -12.09 39.30
CA SER A 360 -24.45 -13.39 39.49
C SER A 360 -25.47 -14.52 39.30
N VAL A 361 -25.12 -15.52 38.50
CA VAL A 361 -25.91 -16.74 38.33
C VAL A 361 -25.81 -17.59 39.59
N PRO A 362 -26.92 -17.90 40.30
CA PRO A 362 -26.86 -18.75 41.49
C PRO A 362 -26.56 -20.21 41.12
N ASP A 363 -26.23 -21.01 42.13
CA ASP A 363 -26.22 -22.46 42.01
C ASP A 363 -27.66 -23.00 42.12
N PHE A 364 -28.27 -23.31 40.98
CA PHE A 364 -29.63 -23.82 40.93
C PHE A 364 -29.77 -25.24 41.49
N ALA A 365 -28.67 -25.97 41.73
CA ALA A 365 -28.71 -27.26 42.42
C ALA A 365 -29.03 -27.12 43.93
N THR A 366 -28.88 -25.91 44.49
CA THR A 366 -29.27 -25.59 45.87
C THR A 366 -30.71 -25.06 46.00
N LEU A 367 -31.37 -24.76 44.88
CA LEU A 367 -32.70 -24.13 44.84
C LEU A 367 -33.79 -25.14 44.46
N SER A 368 -34.99 -24.97 45.03
CA SER A 368 -36.18 -25.66 44.52
C SER A 368 -36.59 -25.10 43.15
N PRO A 369 -37.32 -25.86 42.31
CA PRO A 369 -37.81 -25.37 41.01
C PRO A 369 -38.66 -24.09 41.12
N GLU A 370 -39.42 -23.94 42.21
CA GLU A 370 -40.21 -22.74 42.51
C GLU A 370 -39.33 -21.52 42.83
N ALA A 371 -38.30 -21.71 43.67
CA ALA A 371 -37.34 -20.65 43.98
C ALA A 371 -36.51 -20.27 42.74
N ALA A 372 -36.13 -21.25 41.92
CA ALA A 372 -35.41 -21.03 40.67
C ALA A 372 -36.17 -20.12 39.70
N GLY A 373 -37.48 -20.32 39.56
CA GLY A 373 -38.35 -19.48 38.72
C GLY A 373 -38.55 -18.05 39.20
N THR A 374 -38.04 -17.68 40.40
CA THR A 374 -38.25 -16.35 41.02
C THR A 374 -36.96 -15.58 41.33
N VAL A 375 -35.81 -16.04 40.82
CA VAL A 375 -34.51 -15.39 41.07
C VAL A 375 -34.47 -13.96 40.49
N PRO A 376 -34.20 -12.92 41.31
CA PRO A 376 -34.24 -11.53 40.86
C PRO A 376 -33.14 -11.20 39.86
N GLY A 377 -33.50 -10.46 38.79
CA GLY A 377 -32.56 -9.99 37.77
C GLY A 377 -32.24 -11.00 36.65
N LEU A 378 -32.79 -12.22 36.71
CA LEU A 378 -32.63 -13.29 35.71
C LEU A 378 -34.00 -13.75 35.19
N THR A 379 -34.07 -14.17 33.93
CA THR A 379 -35.28 -14.74 33.32
C THR A 379 -35.14 -16.26 33.31
N VAL A 380 -35.61 -16.94 34.36
CA VAL A 380 -35.38 -18.38 34.52
C VAL A 380 -36.53 -19.19 33.93
N THR A 381 -36.24 -19.93 32.85
CA THR A 381 -37.14 -20.92 32.26
C THR A 381 -36.92 -22.26 32.94
N VAL A 382 -37.89 -22.71 33.74
CA VAL A 382 -37.85 -24.01 34.43
C VAL A 382 -38.48 -25.09 33.54
N GLN A 383 -37.75 -26.19 33.32
CA GLN A 383 -38.23 -27.38 32.64
C GLN A 383 -38.03 -28.63 33.51
N TYR A 384 -38.79 -29.69 33.21
CA TYR A 384 -38.70 -30.99 33.86
C TYR A 384 -38.39 -32.09 32.84
N ARG A 385 -37.49 -33.00 33.19
CA ARG A 385 -37.16 -34.20 32.42
C ARG A 385 -37.13 -35.41 33.34
N PHE A 386 -37.62 -36.57 32.91
CA PHE A 386 -37.46 -37.80 33.68
C PHE A 386 -35.99 -38.25 33.70
N ASP A 387 -35.58 -38.79 34.85
CA ASP A 387 -34.31 -39.51 35.04
C ASP A 387 -34.51 -40.53 36.17
N PRO A 388 -34.43 -41.84 35.91
CA PRO A 388 -34.73 -42.86 36.91
C PRO A 388 -33.66 -42.98 38.00
N ASN A 389 -32.48 -42.39 37.82
CA ASN A 389 -31.37 -42.43 38.77
C ASN A 389 -31.37 -41.21 39.71
N ILE A 390 -32.08 -40.14 39.35
CA ILE A 390 -32.01 -38.84 40.02
C ILE A 390 -33.38 -38.47 40.59
N ARG A 391 -33.44 -38.31 41.91
CA ARG A 391 -34.67 -37.98 42.66
C ARG A 391 -35.35 -36.72 42.13
N TYR A 392 -36.68 -36.67 42.24
CA TYR A 392 -37.50 -35.51 41.88
C TYR A 392 -36.96 -34.20 42.51
N GLY A 393 -36.97 -33.11 41.73
CA GLY A 393 -36.59 -31.78 42.18
C GLY A 393 -35.08 -31.51 42.27
N ILE A 394 -34.22 -32.47 41.92
CA ILE A 394 -32.77 -32.26 41.78
C ILE A 394 -32.44 -31.68 40.41
N LEU A 395 -31.52 -30.72 40.32
CA LEU A 395 -31.08 -30.13 39.05
C LEU A 395 -30.35 -31.16 38.17
N LEU A 396 -30.73 -31.24 36.90
CA LEU A 396 -30.06 -32.04 35.86
C LEU A 396 -29.09 -31.20 35.03
N SER A 397 -29.45 -29.95 34.72
CA SER A 397 -28.57 -28.98 34.05
C SER A 397 -29.07 -27.54 34.19
N GLN A 398 -28.13 -26.58 34.07
CA GLN A 398 -28.42 -25.16 33.89
C GLN A 398 -27.63 -24.64 32.67
N SER A 399 -28.22 -23.74 31.87
CA SER A 399 -27.63 -23.28 30.60
C SER A 399 -26.47 -22.30 30.73
N ILE A 400 -26.21 -21.79 31.94
CA ILE A 400 -25.09 -20.92 32.29
C ILE A 400 -24.55 -21.41 33.64
N GLU A 401 -23.23 -21.50 33.78
CA GLU A 401 -22.56 -22.02 34.98
C GLU A 401 -22.81 -21.14 36.21
N ALA A 402 -22.90 -21.77 37.39
CA ALA A 402 -23.07 -21.09 38.66
C ALA A 402 -21.87 -20.18 38.99
N GLY A 403 -22.13 -19.04 39.62
CA GLY A 403 -21.11 -18.05 39.95
C GLY A 403 -20.69 -17.15 38.78
N LYS A 404 -21.05 -17.45 37.52
CA LYS A 404 -20.80 -16.52 36.41
C LYS A 404 -21.52 -15.20 36.68
N GLN A 405 -20.82 -14.08 36.57
CA GLN A 405 -21.45 -12.75 36.55
C GLN A 405 -21.90 -12.44 35.13
N LEU A 406 -23.18 -12.09 34.98
CA LEU A 406 -23.76 -11.64 33.70
C LEU A 406 -23.75 -10.12 33.60
N ALA A 407 -23.21 -9.62 32.49
CA ALA A 407 -23.21 -8.21 32.14
C ALA A 407 -24.64 -7.65 32.01
N GLU A 408 -24.83 -6.34 32.17
CA GLU A 408 -26.17 -5.73 31.98
C GLU A 408 -26.75 -6.00 30.59
N LYS A 409 -25.89 -6.10 29.57
CA LYS A 409 -26.20 -6.35 28.15
C LYS A 409 -26.12 -7.82 27.72
N GLU A 410 -25.66 -8.72 28.58
CA GLU A 410 -25.65 -10.15 28.26
C GLU A 410 -27.07 -10.75 28.33
N ASN A 411 -27.27 -11.90 27.68
CA ASN A 411 -28.53 -12.62 27.75
C ASN A 411 -28.75 -13.19 29.16
N LYS A 412 -29.75 -12.68 29.88
CA LYS A 412 -30.12 -13.10 31.24
C LYS A 412 -31.17 -14.22 31.28
N ASN A 413 -31.51 -14.79 30.12
CA ASN A 413 -32.38 -15.95 30.02
C ASN A 413 -31.59 -17.23 30.37
N ILE A 414 -32.02 -17.94 31.42
CA ILE A 414 -31.39 -19.19 31.86
C ILE A 414 -32.42 -20.31 31.77
N LEU A 415 -32.08 -21.37 31.02
CA LEU A 415 -32.81 -22.62 31.05
C LEU A 415 -32.25 -23.50 32.17
N VAL A 416 -33.12 -23.92 33.09
CA VAL A 416 -32.82 -24.91 34.14
C VAL A 416 -33.70 -26.12 33.95
N ILE A 417 -33.12 -27.32 34.00
CA ILE A 417 -33.82 -28.59 33.85
C ILE A 417 -33.71 -29.35 35.16
N TYR A 418 -34.84 -29.65 35.78
CA TYR A 418 -34.93 -30.45 37.01
C TYR A 418 -35.42 -31.87 36.71
N SER A 419 -35.03 -32.82 37.57
CA SER A 419 -35.53 -34.19 37.48
C SER A 419 -36.99 -34.27 37.87
N GLN A 420 -37.78 -34.93 37.02
CA GLN A 420 -39.14 -35.37 37.29
C GLN A 420 -39.16 -36.69 38.12
N GLY A 421 -37.99 -37.31 38.33
CA GLY A 421 -37.83 -38.65 38.89
C GLY A 421 -37.92 -39.75 37.82
N ALA A 422 -38.21 -40.98 38.25
CA ALA A 422 -38.59 -42.06 37.34
C ALA A 422 -40.04 -41.86 36.83
N PRO A 423 -40.38 -42.30 35.61
CA PRO A 423 -41.76 -42.26 35.11
C PRO A 423 -42.73 -43.06 36.00
N TYR A 424 -43.84 -42.44 36.38
CA TYR A 424 -44.90 -43.08 37.17
C TYR A 424 -46.19 -43.15 36.37
N LEU A 425 -46.61 -44.36 36.03
CA LEU A 425 -47.75 -44.62 35.16
C LEU A 425 -49.05 -44.64 35.98
N LYS A 426 -49.74 -43.50 36.00
CA LYS A 426 -51.01 -43.31 36.73
C LYS A 426 -52.13 -44.18 36.17
N ASP A 427 -53.12 -44.49 36.99
CA ASP A 427 -54.41 -45.06 36.56
C ASP A 427 -55.19 -44.07 35.69
N ILE A 428 -55.51 -44.50 34.47
CA ILE A 428 -56.30 -43.76 33.48
C ILE A 428 -57.60 -44.48 33.11
N ARG A 429 -58.02 -45.50 33.89
CA ARG A 429 -59.35 -46.09 33.76
C ARG A 429 -60.43 -45.06 34.08
N GLY A 430 -61.57 -45.15 33.40
CA GLY A 430 -62.61 -44.14 33.42
C GLY A 430 -62.34 -42.88 32.58
N LYS A 431 -61.12 -42.68 32.04
CA LYS A 431 -60.81 -41.59 31.11
C LYS A 431 -61.38 -41.85 29.71
N ASN A 432 -61.46 -40.80 28.89
CA ASN A 432 -61.88 -40.90 27.50
C ASN A 432 -60.68 -41.27 26.60
N ALA A 433 -60.85 -42.23 25.70
CA ALA A 433 -59.83 -42.66 24.76
C ALA A 433 -59.31 -41.52 23.85
N SER A 434 -60.11 -40.48 23.60
CA SER A 434 -59.68 -39.32 22.81
C SER A 434 -58.61 -38.45 23.49
N GLU A 435 -58.49 -38.51 24.81
CA GLU A 435 -57.51 -37.74 25.58
C GLU A 435 -56.12 -38.40 25.61
N LEU A 436 -56.04 -39.72 25.31
CA LEU A 436 -54.83 -40.53 25.50
C LEU A 436 -53.61 -39.99 24.74
N ALA A 437 -53.76 -39.64 23.47
CA ALA A 437 -52.65 -39.14 22.64
C ALA A 437 -52.05 -37.85 23.24
N LYS A 438 -52.89 -36.97 23.78
CA LYS A 438 -52.48 -35.74 24.45
C LYS A 438 -51.81 -36.05 25.80
N TYR A 439 -52.45 -36.90 26.62
CA TYR A 439 -51.96 -37.30 27.93
C TYR A 439 -50.56 -37.94 27.86
N PHE A 440 -50.36 -38.94 27.00
CA PHE A 440 -49.05 -39.59 26.87
C PHE A 440 -47.95 -38.64 26.37
N PHE A 441 -48.30 -37.68 25.52
CA PHE A 441 -47.36 -36.66 25.06
C PHE A 441 -46.99 -35.64 26.16
N GLU A 442 -47.97 -35.03 26.84
CA GLU A 442 -47.75 -33.93 27.81
C GLU A 442 -47.20 -34.40 29.17
N GLU A 443 -47.52 -35.62 29.60
CA GLU A 443 -47.05 -36.15 30.88
C GLU A 443 -45.71 -36.89 30.77
N TYR A 444 -45.40 -37.53 29.63
CA TYR A 444 -44.21 -38.37 29.48
C TYR A 444 -43.28 -37.95 28.33
N GLN A 445 -43.75 -37.99 27.08
CA GLN A 445 -42.86 -37.89 25.90
C GLN A 445 -42.20 -36.50 25.77
N SER A 446 -42.96 -35.42 26.02
CA SER A 446 -42.44 -34.05 26.06
C SER A 446 -41.42 -33.80 27.18
N ARG A 447 -41.35 -34.69 28.18
CA ARG A 447 -40.38 -34.69 29.30
C ARG A 447 -39.32 -35.78 29.14
N GLY A 448 -39.18 -36.35 27.94
CA GLY A 448 -38.13 -37.29 27.56
C GLY A 448 -38.34 -38.76 27.96
N ALA A 449 -39.54 -39.14 28.42
CA ALA A 449 -39.88 -40.55 28.67
C ALA A 449 -40.73 -41.10 27.52
N GLU A 450 -40.21 -42.11 26.82
CA GLU A 450 -40.82 -42.79 25.68
C GLU A 450 -41.88 -43.80 26.14
N ILE A 451 -42.92 -43.29 26.79
CA ILE A 451 -44.09 -44.07 27.18
C ILE A 451 -45.08 -44.07 26.02
N THR A 452 -45.33 -45.24 25.47
CA THR A 452 -46.15 -45.51 24.28
C THR A 452 -47.34 -46.38 24.65
N TYR A 453 -48.35 -46.48 23.78
CA TYR A 453 -49.55 -47.29 24.06
C TYR A 453 -50.19 -47.88 22.81
N GLU A 454 -50.88 -49.01 22.99
CA GLU A 454 -51.74 -49.66 22.01
C GLU A 454 -53.15 -49.88 22.60
N THR A 455 -54.18 -49.75 21.77
CA THR A 455 -55.59 -49.80 22.20
C THR A 455 -56.36 -50.96 21.59
N TYR A 456 -57.06 -51.73 22.42
CA TYR A 456 -57.97 -52.80 21.99
C TYR A 456 -59.40 -52.56 22.51
N TRP A 457 -60.38 -53.27 21.96
CA TRP A 457 -61.79 -53.16 22.36
C TRP A 457 -62.19 -54.25 23.37
N VAL A 458 -62.98 -53.87 24.37
CA VAL A 458 -63.46 -54.75 25.45
C VAL A 458 -64.98 -54.62 25.61
N ASP A 459 -65.68 -55.75 25.78
CA ASP A 459 -67.09 -55.77 26.17
C ASP A 459 -67.25 -55.23 27.60
N SER A 460 -68.02 -54.15 27.76
CA SER A 460 -68.19 -53.51 29.07
C SER A 460 -69.52 -52.76 29.20
N SER A 461 -69.92 -52.53 30.46
CA SER A 461 -71.04 -51.67 30.84
C SER A 461 -70.71 -50.18 30.88
N GLN A 462 -69.42 -49.81 30.74
CA GLN A 462 -69.01 -48.41 30.61
C GLN A 462 -69.36 -47.82 29.23
N PRO A 463 -69.57 -46.50 29.10
CA PRO A 463 -69.82 -45.86 27.81
C PRO A 463 -68.76 -46.19 26.75
N ARG A 464 -69.16 -46.24 25.48
CA ARG A 464 -68.25 -46.51 24.37
C ARG A 464 -67.17 -45.42 24.30
N GLY A 465 -65.90 -45.83 24.29
CA GLY A 465 -64.75 -44.92 24.29
C GLY A 465 -64.17 -44.62 25.68
N THR A 466 -64.77 -45.13 26.76
CA THR A 466 -64.17 -45.09 28.10
C THR A 466 -63.07 -46.15 28.23
N VAL A 467 -61.92 -45.80 28.82
CA VAL A 467 -60.86 -46.75 29.19
C VAL A 467 -61.34 -47.63 30.35
N VAL A 468 -61.25 -48.95 30.20
CA VAL A 468 -61.71 -49.95 31.19
C VAL A 468 -60.59 -50.87 31.68
N GLU A 469 -59.58 -51.13 30.85
CA GLU A 469 -58.41 -51.94 31.21
C GLU A 469 -57.11 -51.19 30.88
N GLN A 470 -56.06 -51.47 31.66
CA GLN A 470 -54.74 -50.88 31.54
C GLN A 470 -53.71 -51.90 32.06
N SER A 471 -52.67 -52.20 31.30
CA SER A 471 -51.73 -53.31 31.61
C SER A 471 -50.92 -53.11 32.90
N GLU A 472 -50.52 -51.88 33.19
CA GLU A 472 -49.91 -51.47 34.47
C GLU A 472 -50.43 -50.07 34.84
N PHE A 473 -50.69 -49.84 36.13
CA PHE A 473 -51.16 -48.58 36.69
C PHE A 473 -50.66 -48.42 38.13
N GLU A 474 -50.60 -47.17 38.61
CA GLU A 474 -50.08 -46.78 39.94
C GLU A 474 -48.67 -47.33 40.26
N THR A 475 -47.83 -47.46 39.23
CA THR A 475 -46.49 -48.09 39.31
C THR A 475 -45.41 -47.28 38.59
N ILE A 476 -44.15 -47.51 38.97
CA ILE A 476 -42.98 -46.90 38.31
C ILE A 476 -42.58 -47.74 37.11
N VAL A 477 -42.45 -47.11 35.94
CA VAL A 477 -42.08 -47.75 34.67
C VAL A 477 -40.73 -47.25 34.15
N PRO A 478 -39.98 -48.05 33.37
CA PRO A 478 -38.73 -47.60 32.74
C PRO A 478 -38.94 -46.44 31.75
N MET A 479 -37.84 -45.77 31.37
CA MET A 479 -37.84 -44.60 30.47
C MET A 479 -38.42 -44.86 29.08
N THR A 480 -38.40 -46.11 28.61
CA THR A 480 -39.13 -46.56 27.41
C THR A 480 -40.05 -47.70 27.86
N TYR A 481 -41.36 -47.57 27.62
CA TYR A 481 -42.37 -48.55 28.04
C TYR A 481 -43.58 -48.53 27.09
N HIS A 482 -44.32 -49.64 27.02
CA HIS A 482 -45.48 -49.80 26.14
C HIS A 482 -46.70 -50.30 26.93
N VAL A 483 -47.76 -49.50 26.98
CA VAL A 483 -48.99 -49.75 27.75
C VAL A 483 -50.07 -50.35 26.84
N TYR A 484 -50.69 -51.44 27.25
CA TYR A 484 -51.90 -51.96 26.59
C TYR A 484 -53.15 -51.40 27.28
N ILE A 485 -54.08 -50.85 26.49
CA ILE A 485 -55.24 -50.12 26.99
C ILE A 485 -56.52 -50.70 26.38
N GLY A 486 -57.39 -51.28 27.22
CA GLY A 486 -58.71 -51.77 26.82
C GLY A 486 -59.74 -50.65 26.87
N ILE A 487 -60.40 -50.41 25.75
CA ILE A 487 -61.46 -49.39 25.59
C ILE A 487 -62.81 -50.10 25.54
N SER A 488 -63.78 -49.62 26.33
CA SER A 488 -65.17 -50.10 26.26
C SER A 488 -65.73 -49.89 24.86
N ASN A 489 -66.25 -50.97 24.28
CA ASN A 489 -67.04 -50.91 23.06
C ASN A 489 -68.50 -50.46 23.28
N GLY A 490 -68.97 -50.45 24.54
CA GLY A 490 -70.32 -50.07 24.99
C GLY A 490 -71.36 -51.20 25.06
N VAL A 491 -71.00 -52.46 24.81
CA VAL A 491 -71.96 -53.56 24.54
C VAL A 491 -72.90 -53.89 25.71
N TRP A 492 -72.52 -53.67 26.98
CA TRP A 492 -73.40 -53.91 28.14
C TRP A 492 -73.94 -52.62 28.79
N ALA A 493 -73.67 -51.45 28.21
CA ALA A 493 -74.02 -50.15 28.83
C ALA A 493 -75.54 -49.91 28.98
N GLY A 494 -76.38 -50.67 28.25
CA GLY A 494 -77.84 -50.64 28.38
C GLY A 494 -78.45 -51.75 29.26
N ALA A 495 -77.66 -52.66 29.82
CA ALA A 495 -78.18 -53.87 30.48
C ALA A 495 -78.67 -53.67 31.93
N ALA A 496 -78.47 -52.48 32.51
CA ALA A 496 -78.61 -52.24 33.95
C ALA A 496 -80.04 -51.93 34.44
N THR A 497 -81.07 -52.02 33.59
CA THR A 497 -82.47 -51.71 33.96
C THR A 497 -83.46 -52.77 33.48
N ILE A 498 -83.60 -53.85 34.25
CA ILE A 498 -84.77 -54.75 34.18
C ILE A 498 -85.33 -54.91 35.60
N ASN A 499 -86.30 -54.06 35.95
CA ASN A 499 -87.10 -54.28 37.16
C ASN A 499 -88.07 -55.45 36.93
N PRO A 500 -88.29 -56.34 37.92
CA PRO A 500 -89.38 -57.32 37.84
C PRO A 500 -90.75 -56.62 37.86
N PRO A 501 -91.80 -57.23 37.29
CA PRO A 501 -93.14 -56.65 37.29
C PRO A 501 -93.71 -56.54 38.71
N VAL A 502 -94.46 -55.47 38.96
CA VAL A 502 -95.14 -55.22 40.24
C VAL A 502 -96.56 -55.81 40.18
N ASP A 503 -96.79 -56.91 40.90
CA ASP A 503 -98.14 -57.38 41.17
C ASP A 503 -98.84 -56.49 42.20
N SER A 504 -100.14 -56.24 42.00
CA SER A 504 -100.89 -55.20 42.68
C SER A 504 -101.73 -55.71 43.86
N VAL A 505 -101.41 -55.27 45.07
CA VAL A 505 -102.32 -55.34 46.23
C VAL A 505 -102.20 -54.05 47.06
N THR A 506 -103.31 -53.30 47.17
CA THR A 506 -103.46 -52.15 48.09
C THR A 506 -103.70 -52.66 49.52
N PRO A 507 -103.35 -51.86 50.55
CA PRO A 507 -104.44 -51.12 51.20
C PRO A 507 -104.09 -49.67 51.58
N GLU A 508 -105.11 -48.96 52.07
CA GLU A 508 -105.08 -47.59 52.56
C GLU A 508 -104.33 -47.45 53.89
N GLY A 509 -103.85 -46.25 54.23
CA GLY A 509 -103.56 -45.91 55.64
C GLY A 509 -102.62 -44.72 55.89
N GLY A 510 -103.14 -43.71 56.60
CA GLY A 510 -102.35 -42.86 57.50
C GLY A 510 -101.52 -41.74 56.89
N SER A 511 -102.09 -40.53 56.83
CA SER A 511 -101.35 -39.29 56.67
C SER A 511 -100.68 -38.85 57.99
N ALA A 512 -99.41 -38.45 57.93
CA ALA A 512 -98.74 -37.73 59.01
C ALA A 512 -97.63 -36.83 58.44
N SER A 513 -97.94 -35.54 58.24
CA SER A 513 -96.94 -34.51 58.00
C SER A 513 -96.57 -33.84 59.33
N LEU A 514 -95.28 -33.58 59.54
CA LEU A 514 -94.79 -32.59 60.51
C LEU A 514 -93.38 -32.16 60.10
N ALA A 515 -93.07 -30.89 60.33
CA ALA A 515 -91.83 -30.25 59.91
C ALA A 515 -91.16 -29.52 61.08
N GLY A 516 -89.84 -29.35 61.00
CA GLY A 516 -89.00 -28.71 62.01
C GLY A 516 -88.40 -29.68 63.03
N VAL A 517 -87.42 -29.27 63.85
CA VAL A 517 -86.68 -27.98 63.85
C VAL A 517 -85.39 -28.15 64.66
N THR A 518 -84.27 -27.54 64.23
CA THR A 518 -82.95 -27.46 64.93
C THR A 518 -82.27 -28.80 65.29
N ASP A 519 -80.97 -28.87 65.61
CA ASP A 519 -79.90 -27.84 65.72
C ASP A 519 -78.84 -27.99 64.60
#